data_AF-A0A941N6E4-F1
#
_entry.id   AF-A0A941N6E4-F1
#
_cell.length_a   1.000
_cell.length_b   1.000
_cell.length_c   1.000
_cell.angle_alpha   90.00
_cell.angle_beta   90.00
_cell.angle_gamma   90.00
#
_symmetry.space_group_name_H-M   'P 1'
#
loop_
_entity.id
_entity.type
_entity.pdbx_description
1 polymer ?
#
loop_
_entity_poly.entity_id
_entity_poly.type
_entity_poly.pdbx_seq_one_letter_code
_entity_poly.pdbx_strand_id
1 'polypeptide(L)'
;MIGITSYGAYVPRLRLQRKAIAQANAWFAPGLMGAAKGERSMANWDEDAVTMAVEAARDCLPAQDPITDRAFVDGLYFASTTLPFSDRQNAGIVAGALSLKDGISSTDISSSQRAGTSALLAALDGVASGRMASPLVVAGEKRKARAASSQEMAYGDAAAAFTVGKDKVIAKFLGSHSLTLDFVDHFRGGDEDYDYGWEERWIRDEGYSKIVPAAIKALLEKTGVAASDIAHLILPCPFAKLDQTLATQSGIDPAKVRDNLASHVGDSGAAHSLLMLAHALESAKPGDKILIAQFGQGCDALLFEVTPTIADIKRSGVSGSLARR
;
A
#
# COMPACT_ATOMS: atom_id res chain seq x y z
N MET A 1 -18.40 -14.58 -7.36
CA MET A 1 -17.29 -13.66 -7.70
C MET A 1 -16.57 -13.34 -6.41
N ILE A 2 -15.25 -13.20 -6.38
CA ILE A 2 -14.49 -12.79 -5.18
C ILE A 2 -13.71 -11.52 -5.55
N GLY A 3 -13.60 -10.58 -4.62
CA GLY A 3 -12.78 -9.40 -4.84
C GLY A 3 -12.95 -8.36 -3.76
N ILE A 4 -12.47 -7.16 -4.05
CA ILE A 4 -12.59 -5.99 -3.18
C ILE A 4 -14.04 -5.52 -3.20
N THR A 5 -14.61 -5.21 -2.03
CA THR A 5 -15.98 -4.72 -1.85
C THR A 5 -16.03 -3.26 -1.38
N SER A 6 -14.96 -2.77 -0.74
CA SER A 6 -14.77 -1.37 -0.36
C SER A 6 -13.29 -1.04 -0.26
N TYR A 7 -12.96 0.25 -0.31
CA TYR A 7 -11.63 0.78 -0.06
C TYR A 7 -11.73 2.03 0.82
N GLY A 8 -10.64 2.39 1.47
CA GLY A 8 -10.48 3.65 2.19
C GLY A 8 -9.00 3.99 2.33
N ALA A 9 -8.71 5.25 2.58
CA ALA A 9 -7.33 5.70 2.71
C ALA A 9 -7.19 6.83 3.73
N TYR A 10 -5.99 6.93 4.27
CA TYR A 10 -5.61 8.02 5.14
C TYR A 10 -4.19 8.48 4.82
N VAL A 11 -4.06 9.79 4.67
CA VAL A 11 -2.77 10.49 4.65
C VAL A 11 -2.85 11.52 5.77
N PRO A 12 -1.84 11.62 6.67
CA PRO A 12 -1.79 12.63 7.73
C PRO A 12 -2.09 14.03 7.20
N ARG A 13 -2.46 14.97 8.07
CA ARG A 13 -2.71 16.36 7.64
C ARG A 13 -1.41 17.15 7.43
N LEU A 14 -0.40 16.90 8.26
CA LEU A 14 0.86 17.64 8.20
C LEU A 14 1.70 17.24 6.98
N ARG A 15 2.32 18.24 6.35
CA ARG A 15 3.24 18.08 5.21
C ARG A 15 4.57 18.70 5.57
N LEU A 16 5.65 17.99 5.30
CA LEU A 16 7.01 18.50 5.43
C LEU A 16 7.56 18.83 4.03
N GLN A 17 7.83 20.12 3.80
CA GLN A 17 8.43 20.58 2.55
C GLN A 17 9.86 20.06 2.44
N ARG A 18 10.19 19.34 1.36
CA ARG A 18 11.54 18.80 1.14
C ARG A 18 12.59 19.91 1.07
N LYS A 19 12.19 21.07 0.55
CA LYS A 19 13.03 22.28 0.54
C LYS A 19 13.41 22.74 1.95
N ALA A 20 12.51 22.65 2.92
CA ALA A 20 12.81 23.03 4.30
C ALA A 20 13.86 22.09 4.91
N ILE A 21 13.74 20.77 4.69
CA ILE A 21 14.75 19.78 5.11
C ILE A 21 16.11 20.09 4.48
N ALA A 22 16.14 20.30 3.16
CA ALA A 22 17.37 20.56 2.43
C ALA A 22 18.06 21.87 2.86
N GLN A 23 17.29 22.93 3.11
CA GLN A 23 17.83 24.21 3.58
C GLN A 23 18.36 24.13 5.02
N ALA A 24 17.63 23.47 5.93
CA ALA A 24 18.06 23.31 7.32
C ALA A 24 19.38 22.52 7.44
N ASN A 25 19.63 21.60 6.51
CA ASN A 25 20.80 20.72 6.50
C ASN A 25 21.86 21.10 5.45
N ALA A 26 21.74 22.25 4.78
CA ALA A 26 22.64 22.64 3.69
C ALA A 26 24.11 22.77 4.10
N TRP A 27 24.38 23.04 5.39
CA TRP A 27 25.73 23.15 5.94
C TRP A 27 26.48 21.80 5.99
N PHE A 28 25.76 20.69 6.07
CA PHE A 28 26.32 19.33 6.16
C PHE A 28 26.05 18.49 4.90
N ALA A 29 24.83 18.58 4.36
CA ALA A 29 24.36 17.79 3.23
C ALA A 29 23.80 18.68 2.10
N PRO A 30 24.62 19.55 1.47
CA PRO A 30 24.16 20.46 0.41
C PRO A 30 23.57 19.73 -0.80
N GLY A 31 23.95 18.46 -1.03
CA GLY A 31 23.43 17.62 -2.11
C GLY A 31 21.92 17.34 -2.03
N LEU A 32 21.31 17.44 -0.83
CA LEU A 32 19.85 17.25 -0.65
C LEU A 32 19.02 18.26 -1.45
N MET A 33 19.59 19.40 -1.84
CA MET A 33 18.92 20.37 -2.70
C MET A 33 18.45 19.76 -4.04
N GLY A 34 19.13 18.74 -4.55
CA GLY A 34 18.69 18.00 -5.75
C GLY A 34 17.35 17.26 -5.55
N ALA A 35 17.01 16.91 -4.32
CA ALA A 35 15.76 16.24 -3.93
C ALA A 35 14.73 17.18 -3.28
N ALA A 36 14.97 18.50 -3.27
CA ALA A 36 14.17 19.49 -2.53
C ALA A 36 12.76 19.75 -3.10
N LYS A 37 12.37 19.11 -4.20
CA LYS A 37 11.09 19.36 -4.88
C LYS A 37 9.93 18.61 -4.22
N GLY A 38 8.85 19.34 -3.95
CA GLY A 38 7.61 18.78 -3.39
C GLY A 38 7.68 18.61 -1.87
N GLU A 39 6.79 17.76 -1.38
CA GLU A 39 6.57 17.53 0.05
C GLU A 39 6.40 16.04 0.34
N ARG A 40 6.53 15.68 1.62
CA ARG A 40 6.16 14.37 2.14
C ARG A 40 5.08 14.51 3.20
N SER A 41 4.21 13.51 3.33
CA SER A 41 3.31 13.42 4.48
C SER A 41 4.11 13.09 5.73
N MET A 42 3.65 13.62 6.86
CA MET A 42 4.29 13.44 8.16
C MET A 42 3.21 13.22 9.21
N ALA A 43 3.26 12.09 9.91
CA ALA A 43 2.39 11.81 11.03
C ALA A 43 2.69 12.81 12.17
N ASN A 44 1.65 13.29 12.83
CA ASN A 44 1.77 14.08 14.04
C ASN A 44 2.25 13.23 15.24
N TRP A 45 2.48 13.86 16.38
CA TRP A 45 2.99 13.19 17.58
C TRP A 45 2.03 12.12 18.14
N ASP A 46 0.73 12.25 17.87
CA ASP A 46 -0.35 11.34 18.25
C ASP A 46 -0.71 10.32 17.14
N GLU A 47 0.03 10.31 16.04
CA GLU A 47 -0.19 9.42 14.90
C GLU A 47 0.90 8.34 14.79
N ASP A 48 0.49 7.09 14.59
CA ASP A 48 1.34 5.94 14.32
C ASP A 48 0.69 5.00 13.27
N ALA A 49 1.34 3.87 12.98
CA ALA A 49 0.82 2.90 12.02
C ALA A 49 -0.61 2.40 12.36
N VAL A 50 -0.93 2.25 13.65
CA VAL A 50 -2.23 1.77 14.13
C VAL A 50 -3.30 2.85 13.93
N THR A 51 -3.05 4.07 14.40
CA THR A 51 -4.06 5.13 14.34
C THR A 51 -4.35 5.54 12.89
N MET A 52 -3.33 5.59 12.04
CA MET A 52 -3.52 5.81 10.60
C MET A 52 -4.33 4.69 9.94
N ALA A 53 -4.05 3.42 10.28
CA ALA A 53 -4.82 2.28 9.79
C ALA A 53 -6.29 2.33 10.23
N VAL A 54 -6.57 2.77 11.46
CA VAL A 54 -7.93 2.99 11.97
C VAL A 54 -8.65 4.08 11.16
N GLU A 55 -7.99 5.21 10.86
CA GLU A 55 -8.60 6.27 10.06
C GLU A 55 -8.87 5.82 8.61
N ALA A 56 -7.96 5.07 8.00
CA ALA A 56 -8.20 4.47 6.69
C ALA A 56 -9.39 3.50 6.71
N ALA A 57 -9.51 2.68 7.77
CA ALA A 57 -10.63 1.78 7.95
C ALA A 57 -11.95 2.50 8.21
N ARG A 58 -11.94 3.64 8.91
CA ARG A 58 -13.13 4.50 9.08
C ARG A 58 -13.62 5.07 7.76
N ASP A 59 -12.71 5.44 6.86
CA ASP A 59 -13.08 5.83 5.49
C ASP A 59 -13.62 4.63 4.70
N CYS A 60 -13.05 3.43 4.89
CA CYS A 60 -13.43 2.20 4.19
C CYS A 60 -14.79 1.62 4.63
N LEU A 61 -15.14 1.73 5.91
CA LEU A 61 -16.34 1.15 6.49
C LEU A 61 -17.49 2.16 6.55
N PRO A 62 -18.75 1.72 6.68
CA PRO A 62 -19.84 2.62 7.02
C PRO A 62 -19.69 3.15 8.45
N ALA A 63 -20.33 4.29 8.72
CA ALA A 63 -20.12 5.05 9.96
C ALA A 63 -21.41 5.64 10.56
N GLN A 64 -22.61 5.23 10.11
CA GLN A 64 -23.87 5.77 10.67
C GLN A 64 -24.10 5.23 12.09
N ASP A 65 -24.00 3.91 12.25
CA ASP A 65 -23.92 3.23 13.54
C ASP A 65 -22.78 2.20 13.48
N PRO A 66 -21.58 2.55 13.97
CA PRO A 66 -20.41 1.67 13.91
C PRO A 66 -20.62 0.26 14.50
N ILE A 67 -21.51 0.09 15.48
CA ILE A 67 -21.71 -1.20 16.14
C ILE A 67 -22.51 -2.14 15.23
N THR A 68 -23.58 -1.64 14.61
CA THR A 68 -24.45 -2.44 13.75
C THR A 68 -23.94 -2.49 12.31
N ASP A 69 -23.44 -1.38 11.79
CA ASP A 69 -22.99 -1.27 10.40
C ASP A 69 -21.73 -2.07 10.10
N ARG A 70 -20.88 -2.32 11.11
CA ARG A 70 -19.60 -3.05 10.94
C ARG A 70 -19.70 -4.50 11.38
N ALA A 71 -20.88 -4.95 11.80
CA ALA A 71 -21.15 -6.28 12.31
C ALA A 71 -20.90 -7.42 11.30
N PHE A 72 -20.73 -7.08 10.02
CA PHE A 72 -20.43 -8.00 8.92
C PHE A 72 -18.94 -8.37 8.82
N VAL A 73 -18.05 -7.58 9.43
CA VAL A 73 -16.61 -7.87 9.42
C VAL A 73 -16.34 -9.09 10.29
N ASP A 74 -15.70 -10.11 9.74
CA ASP A 74 -15.43 -11.40 10.40
C ASP A 74 -13.94 -11.78 10.48
N GLY A 75 -13.07 -10.92 9.93
CA GLY A 75 -11.62 -11.04 10.02
C GLY A 75 -10.93 -9.69 9.89
N LEU A 76 -9.74 -9.56 10.47
CA LEU A 76 -8.89 -8.38 10.39
C LEU A 76 -7.43 -8.78 10.12
N TYR A 77 -6.88 -8.27 9.03
CA TYR A 77 -5.45 -8.33 8.75
C TYR A 77 -4.85 -6.93 8.85
N PHE A 78 -3.88 -6.73 9.73
CA PHE A 78 -3.13 -5.48 9.83
C PHE A 78 -1.70 -5.66 9.33
N ALA A 79 -1.36 -4.95 8.26
CA ALA A 79 -0.04 -4.95 7.67
C ALA A 79 0.77 -3.70 8.03
N SER A 80 2.00 -3.88 8.52
CA SER A 80 2.95 -2.78 8.71
C SER A 80 4.36 -3.32 8.93
N THR A 81 5.37 -2.58 8.52
CA THR A 81 6.74 -2.83 8.99
C THR A 81 7.09 -2.06 10.26
N THR A 82 6.27 -1.09 10.68
CA THR A 82 6.50 -0.18 11.83
C THR A 82 5.43 -0.32 12.91
N LEU A 83 5.02 -1.56 13.20
CA LEU A 83 4.10 -1.86 14.29
C LEU A 83 4.65 -1.30 15.63
N PRO A 84 3.82 -0.58 16.42
CA PRO A 84 4.28 0.01 17.69
C PRO A 84 4.56 -1.03 18.77
N PHE A 85 4.01 -2.24 18.67
CA PHE A 85 4.24 -3.32 19.62
C PHE A 85 4.77 -4.58 18.94
N SER A 86 5.79 -5.19 19.54
CA SER A 86 6.38 -6.45 19.06
C SER A 86 5.64 -7.71 19.55
N ASP A 87 5.06 -7.67 20.76
CA ASP A 87 4.38 -8.82 21.41
C ASP A 87 2.87 -8.58 21.59
N ARG A 88 2.47 -7.35 21.91
CA ARG A 88 1.05 -6.98 21.95
C ARG A 88 0.50 -6.97 20.53
N GLN A 89 -0.57 -7.73 20.31
CA GLN A 89 -1.26 -7.77 19.02
C GLN A 89 -1.78 -6.38 18.63
N ASN A 90 -1.30 -5.86 17.51
CA ASN A 90 -1.62 -4.52 17.02
C ASN A 90 -2.99 -4.50 16.34
N ALA A 91 -3.33 -5.55 15.58
CA ALA A 91 -4.65 -5.75 14.98
C ALA A 91 -5.76 -5.75 16.04
N GLY A 92 -5.50 -6.25 17.25
CA GLY A 92 -6.45 -6.18 18.36
C GLY A 92 -6.79 -4.74 18.77
N ILE A 93 -5.81 -3.83 18.71
CA ILE A 93 -6.01 -2.40 18.98
C ILE A 93 -6.89 -1.79 17.89
N VAL A 94 -6.61 -2.10 16.62
CA VAL A 94 -7.42 -1.65 15.48
C VAL A 94 -8.86 -2.14 15.60
N ALA A 95 -9.07 -3.43 15.91
CA ALA A 95 -10.40 -4.00 16.09
C ALA A 95 -11.20 -3.30 17.19
N GLY A 96 -10.57 -3.08 18.35
CA GLY A 96 -11.20 -2.35 19.46
C GLY A 96 -11.54 -0.90 19.10
N ALA A 97 -10.62 -0.19 18.44
CA ALA A 97 -10.83 1.21 18.00
C ALA A 97 -11.92 1.37 16.93
N LEU A 98 -12.18 0.31 16.17
CA LEU A 98 -13.25 0.24 15.17
C LEU A 98 -14.57 -0.32 15.71
N SER A 99 -14.59 -0.74 16.98
CA SER A 99 -15.74 -1.40 17.62
C SER A 99 -16.22 -2.65 16.87
N LEU A 100 -15.27 -3.45 16.35
CA LEU A 100 -15.59 -4.74 15.73
C LEU A 100 -16.00 -5.77 16.80
N LYS A 101 -16.68 -6.83 16.38
CA LYS A 101 -17.08 -7.93 17.27
C LYS A 101 -15.86 -8.67 17.81
N ASP A 102 -15.95 -9.18 19.04
CA ASP A 102 -14.88 -9.98 19.65
C ASP A 102 -14.65 -11.33 18.96
N GLY A 103 -15.70 -11.87 18.32
CA GLY A 103 -15.67 -13.19 17.66
C GLY A 103 -15.03 -13.21 16.27
N ILE A 104 -14.16 -12.24 15.94
CA ILE A 104 -13.45 -12.19 14.65
C ILE A 104 -12.04 -12.74 14.78
N SER A 105 -11.48 -13.23 13.68
CA SER A 105 -10.04 -13.49 13.61
C SER A 105 -9.27 -12.19 13.39
N SER A 106 -8.10 -12.03 14.02
CA SER A 106 -7.23 -10.86 13.83
C SER A 106 -5.78 -11.30 13.68
N THR A 107 -5.03 -10.69 12.75
CA THR A 107 -3.64 -11.08 12.42
C THR A 107 -2.80 -9.86 12.09
N ASP A 108 -1.58 -9.81 12.64
CA ASP A 108 -0.54 -8.86 12.24
C ASP A 108 0.33 -9.48 11.14
N ILE A 109 0.62 -8.73 10.07
CA ILE A 109 1.46 -9.14 8.93
C ILE A 109 2.59 -8.12 8.77
N SER A 110 3.86 -8.57 8.81
CA SER A 110 5.01 -7.66 8.90
C SER A 110 6.25 -8.20 8.16
N SER A 111 7.41 -7.59 8.43
CA SER A 111 8.77 -7.98 7.99
C SER A 111 9.15 -7.70 6.53
N SER A 112 8.22 -7.34 5.65
CA SER A 112 8.52 -7.00 4.26
C SER A 112 7.65 -5.82 3.78
N GLN A 113 8.17 -5.03 2.83
CA GLN A 113 7.38 -4.01 2.14
C GLN A 113 6.22 -4.61 1.32
N ARG A 114 6.17 -5.94 1.14
CA ARG A 114 5.01 -6.64 0.57
C ARG A 114 3.92 -6.98 1.58
N ALA A 115 4.11 -6.70 2.86
CA ALA A 115 3.16 -7.07 3.91
C ALA A 115 1.71 -6.63 3.60
N GLY A 116 1.51 -5.45 3.00
CA GLY A 116 0.18 -4.99 2.58
C GLY A 116 -0.45 -5.87 1.49
N THR A 117 0.26 -6.17 0.41
CA THR A 117 -0.25 -7.03 -0.67
C THR A 117 -0.40 -8.48 -0.21
N SER A 118 0.50 -8.97 0.63
CA SER A 118 0.41 -10.29 1.25
C SER A 118 -0.82 -10.40 2.17
N ALA A 119 -1.16 -9.35 2.91
CA ALA A 119 -2.38 -9.29 3.72
C ALA A 119 -3.65 -9.30 2.86
N LEU A 120 -3.65 -8.55 1.76
CA LEU A 120 -4.76 -8.57 0.81
C LEU A 120 -4.94 -9.95 0.17
N LEU A 121 -3.85 -10.63 -0.18
CA LEU A 121 -3.87 -12.00 -0.68
C LEU A 121 -4.44 -12.99 0.33
N ALA A 122 -3.95 -12.95 1.57
CA ALA A 122 -4.45 -13.82 2.63
C ALA A 122 -5.97 -13.66 2.86
N ALA A 123 -6.47 -12.43 2.82
CA ALA A 123 -7.89 -12.14 2.91
C ALA A 123 -8.70 -12.69 1.72
N LEU A 124 -8.19 -12.52 0.50
CA LEU A 124 -8.80 -13.07 -0.72
C LEU A 124 -8.87 -14.60 -0.67
N ASP A 125 -7.80 -15.26 -0.22
CA ASP A 125 -7.73 -16.72 -0.06
C ASP A 125 -8.66 -17.22 1.07
N GLY A 126 -8.77 -16.45 2.15
CA GLY A 126 -9.74 -16.69 3.24
C GLY A 126 -11.19 -16.68 2.73
N VAL A 127 -11.53 -15.72 1.87
CA VAL A 127 -12.86 -15.65 1.24
C VAL A 127 -13.06 -16.75 0.18
N ALA A 128 -12.02 -17.08 -0.58
CA ALA A 128 -12.04 -18.13 -1.59
C ALA A 128 -12.29 -19.50 -0.97
N SER A 129 -11.61 -19.82 0.13
CA SER A 129 -11.78 -21.07 0.89
C SER A 129 -13.10 -21.15 1.66
N GLY A 130 -13.83 -20.04 1.81
CA GLY A 130 -15.07 -19.98 2.60
C GLY A 130 -14.85 -19.93 4.10
N ARG A 131 -13.61 -19.71 4.56
CA ARG A 131 -13.27 -19.53 5.98
C ARG A 131 -13.64 -18.13 6.49
N MET A 132 -13.70 -17.15 5.59
CA MET A 132 -14.12 -15.77 5.85
C MET A 132 -15.17 -15.35 4.81
N ALA A 133 -16.04 -14.44 5.20
CA ALA A 133 -17.07 -13.85 4.36
C ALA A 133 -16.73 -12.40 4.00
N SER A 134 -16.26 -11.61 4.98
CA SER A 134 -15.93 -10.21 4.76
C SER A 134 -14.79 -9.69 5.66
N PRO A 135 -13.55 -10.16 5.42
CA PRO A 135 -12.40 -9.67 6.16
C PRO A 135 -12.06 -8.22 5.78
N LEU A 136 -11.60 -7.48 6.77
CA LEU A 136 -11.00 -6.15 6.65
C LEU A 136 -9.47 -6.31 6.58
N VAL A 137 -8.87 -5.69 5.57
CA VAL A 137 -7.42 -5.56 5.43
C VAL A 137 -7.09 -4.10 5.66
N VAL A 138 -6.15 -3.83 6.57
CA VAL A 138 -5.62 -2.49 6.80
C VAL A 138 -4.11 -2.53 6.72
N ALA A 139 -3.52 -1.47 6.18
CA ALA A 139 -2.09 -1.24 6.22
C ALA A 139 -1.82 0.19 6.67
N GLY A 140 -0.81 0.37 7.51
CA GLY A 140 -0.40 1.68 8.01
C GLY A 140 1.11 1.69 8.21
N GLU A 141 1.77 2.76 7.82
CA GLU A 141 3.24 2.80 7.80
C GLU A 141 3.76 4.18 8.22
N LYS A 142 4.71 4.18 9.16
CA LYS A 142 5.41 5.37 9.67
C LYS A 142 6.91 5.07 9.81
N ARG A 143 7.62 5.00 8.69
CA ARG A 143 9.06 4.66 8.69
C ARG A 143 9.89 5.81 9.23
N LYS A 144 10.71 5.51 10.22
CA LYS A 144 11.69 6.46 10.75
C LYS A 144 12.83 6.66 9.76
N ALA A 145 13.29 7.89 9.63
CA ALA A 145 14.48 8.24 8.86
C ALA A 145 15.44 9.07 9.72
N ARG A 146 16.74 8.97 9.43
CA ARG A 146 17.76 9.81 10.06
C ARG A 146 17.70 11.21 9.46
N ALA A 147 17.93 12.23 10.29
CA ALA A 147 18.01 13.61 9.80
C ALA A 147 19.10 13.73 8.71
N ALA A 148 18.81 14.55 7.69
CA ALA A 148 19.63 14.79 6.52
C ALA A 148 19.89 13.54 5.63
N SER A 149 19.10 12.47 5.75
CA SER A 149 19.25 11.27 4.91
C SER A 149 18.38 11.32 3.64
N SER A 150 18.68 10.49 2.65
CA SER A 150 17.82 10.33 1.47
C SER A 150 16.44 9.79 1.85
N GLN A 151 16.36 8.92 2.87
CA GLN A 151 15.10 8.40 3.40
C GLN A 151 14.25 9.50 4.03
N GLU A 152 14.84 10.50 4.72
CA GLU A 152 14.07 11.63 5.26
C GLU A 152 13.41 12.45 4.14
N MET A 153 14.06 12.54 2.98
CA MET A 153 13.47 13.16 1.81
C MET A 153 12.39 12.27 1.16
N ALA A 154 12.62 10.96 1.10
CA ALA A 154 11.81 10.05 0.29
C ALA A 154 10.56 9.51 1.01
N TYR A 155 10.65 9.17 2.30
CA TYR A 155 9.59 8.48 3.03
C TYR A 155 8.37 9.36 3.24
N GLY A 156 7.20 8.72 3.26
CA GLY A 156 5.93 9.30 3.63
C GLY A 156 5.23 8.43 4.66
N ASP A 157 4.28 9.03 5.37
CA ASP A 157 3.42 8.33 6.31
C ASP A 157 2.01 8.23 5.73
N ALA A 158 1.41 7.05 5.71
CA ALA A 158 0.06 6.85 5.18
C ALA A 158 -0.52 5.49 5.59
N ALA A 159 -1.82 5.32 5.30
CA ALA A 159 -2.53 4.07 5.48
C ALA A 159 -3.60 3.85 4.39
N ALA A 160 -3.96 2.59 4.20
CA ALA A 160 -5.00 2.15 3.29
C ALA A 160 -5.79 0.98 3.89
N ALA A 161 -7.05 0.85 3.51
CA ALA A 161 -7.94 -0.18 4.01
C ALA A 161 -8.84 -0.73 2.91
N PHE A 162 -9.16 -2.03 2.98
CA PHE A 162 -9.99 -2.74 2.02
C PHE A 162 -10.86 -3.77 2.72
N THR A 163 -12.13 -3.84 2.34
CA THR A 163 -12.94 -5.04 2.62
C THR A 163 -12.94 -5.94 1.40
N VAL A 164 -12.90 -7.25 1.64
CA VAL A 164 -12.95 -8.28 0.61
C VAL A 164 -14.22 -9.09 0.79
N GLY A 165 -14.75 -9.71 -0.27
CA GLY A 165 -15.95 -10.52 -0.16
C GLY A 165 -16.46 -11.07 -1.49
N LYS A 166 -17.69 -11.59 -1.46
CA LYS A 166 -18.42 -12.11 -2.63
C LYS A 166 -19.60 -11.23 -3.05
N ASP A 167 -20.07 -10.38 -2.15
CA ASP A 167 -21.22 -9.49 -2.35
C ASP A 167 -20.75 -8.06 -2.60
N LYS A 168 -21.42 -7.35 -3.52
CA LYS A 168 -21.09 -5.96 -3.88
C LYS A 168 -19.60 -5.75 -4.22
N VAL A 169 -19.00 -6.72 -4.90
CA VAL A 169 -17.60 -6.65 -5.35
C VAL A 169 -17.47 -5.47 -6.30
N ILE A 170 -16.58 -4.52 -5.98
CA ILE A 170 -16.24 -3.35 -6.81
C ILE A 170 -15.08 -3.66 -7.75
N ALA A 171 -14.17 -4.55 -7.37
CA ALA A 171 -13.06 -5.00 -8.21
C ALA A 171 -12.87 -6.51 -8.03
N LYS A 172 -13.21 -7.27 -9.07
CA LYS A 172 -13.12 -8.73 -9.13
C LYS A 172 -11.66 -9.16 -9.15
N PHE A 173 -11.28 -10.07 -8.27
CA PHE A 173 -9.95 -10.67 -8.28
C PHE A 173 -9.83 -11.69 -9.44
N LEU A 174 -8.82 -11.49 -10.29
CA LEU A 174 -8.54 -12.37 -11.42
C LEU A 174 -7.42 -13.36 -11.12
N GLY A 175 -6.48 -12.99 -10.26
CA GLY A 175 -5.40 -13.87 -9.83
C GLY A 175 -4.21 -13.11 -9.27
N SER A 176 -3.23 -13.89 -8.81
CA SER A 176 -2.00 -13.40 -8.23
C SER A 176 -0.81 -14.30 -8.52
N HIS A 177 0.38 -13.73 -8.38
CA HIS A 177 1.65 -14.44 -8.37
C HIS A 177 2.59 -13.78 -7.38
N SER A 178 3.34 -14.59 -6.63
CA SER A 178 4.32 -14.09 -5.65
C SER A 178 5.67 -14.76 -5.89
N LEU A 179 6.72 -13.95 -5.90
CA LEU A 179 8.11 -14.35 -5.84
C LEU A 179 8.66 -14.01 -4.45
N THR A 180 9.11 -15.03 -3.72
CA THR A 180 9.78 -14.84 -2.42
C THR A 180 11.26 -15.15 -2.61
N LEU A 181 12.11 -14.16 -2.37
CA LEU A 181 13.54 -14.21 -2.63
C LEU A 181 14.27 -13.62 -1.44
N ASP A 182 15.36 -14.24 -1.01
CA ASP A 182 16.28 -13.63 -0.05
C ASP A 182 17.13 -12.57 -0.78
N PHE A 183 16.50 -11.45 -1.11
CA PHE A 183 17.12 -10.30 -1.76
C PHE A 183 17.16 -9.14 -0.78
N VAL A 184 18.34 -8.83 -0.25
CA VAL A 184 18.50 -7.75 0.73
C VAL A 184 18.59 -6.41 -0.01
N ASP A 185 17.47 -5.71 -0.11
CA ASP A 185 17.37 -4.32 -0.57
C ASP A 185 17.50 -3.33 0.60
N HIS A 186 16.82 -3.65 1.70
CA HIS A 186 16.96 -2.99 2.98
C HIS A 186 16.56 -3.96 4.12
N PHE A 187 16.92 -3.62 5.35
CA PHE A 187 16.43 -4.32 6.54
C PHE A 187 16.45 -3.41 7.77
N ARG A 188 15.74 -3.78 8.83
CA ARG A 188 15.83 -3.16 10.15
C ARG A 188 15.96 -4.25 11.21
N GLY A 189 17.02 -4.19 12.01
CA GLY A 189 17.23 -5.10 13.13
C GLY A 189 16.20 -4.89 14.24
N GLY A 190 15.98 -5.90 15.08
CA GLY A 190 15.00 -5.82 16.19
C GLY A 190 15.29 -4.71 17.21
N ASP A 191 16.57 -4.37 17.38
CA ASP A 191 17.03 -3.32 18.31
C ASP A 191 17.38 -2.00 17.61
N GLU A 192 17.03 -1.86 16.33
CA GLU A 192 17.36 -0.68 15.52
C GLU A 192 16.12 0.19 15.27
N ASP A 193 16.29 1.50 15.38
CA ASP A 193 15.22 2.46 15.10
C ASP A 193 15.05 2.76 13.60
N TYR A 194 16.12 2.61 12.82
CA TYR A 194 16.20 3.08 11.44
C TYR A 194 16.50 1.93 10.48
N ASP A 195 15.96 2.02 9.28
CA ASP A 195 16.26 1.08 8.20
C ASP A 195 17.72 1.24 7.74
N TYR A 196 18.38 0.11 7.50
CA TYR A 196 19.64 0.00 6.79
C TYR A 196 19.34 -0.28 5.31
N GLY A 197 19.67 0.69 4.43
CA GLY A 197 19.53 0.53 2.99
C GLY A 197 20.79 -0.05 2.34
N TRP A 198 20.62 -0.93 1.36
CA TRP A 198 21.73 -1.40 0.52
C TRP A 198 22.02 -0.41 -0.63
N GLU A 199 23.02 -0.73 -1.44
CA GLU A 199 23.44 0.12 -2.56
C GLU A 199 22.33 0.25 -3.63
N GLU A 200 22.07 1.48 -4.08
CA GLU A 200 20.91 1.80 -4.91
C GLU A 200 20.91 1.11 -6.29
N ARG A 201 22.07 0.97 -6.95
CA ARG A 201 22.16 0.27 -8.24
C ARG A 201 21.94 -1.22 -8.09
N TRP A 202 22.41 -1.84 -7.00
CA TRP A 202 22.05 -3.22 -6.66
C TRP A 202 20.53 -3.39 -6.56
N ILE A 203 19.86 -2.53 -5.78
CA ILE A 203 18.40 -2.58 -5.60
C ILE A 203 17.68 -2.38 -6.95
N ARG A 204 18.14 -1.44 -7.77
CA ARG A 204 17.55 -1.12 -9.07
C ARG A 204 17.75 -2.22 -10.11
N ASP A 205 19.00 -2.66 -10.31
CA ASP A 205 19.41 -3.49 -11.44
C ASP A 205 19.20 -4.98 -11.16
N GLU A 206 19.47 -5.42 -9.93
CA GLU A 206 19.32 -6.82 -9.52
C GLU A 206 17.97 -7.10 -8.85
N GLY A 207 17.42 -6.10 -8.16
CA GLY A 207 16.10 -6.19 -7.52
C GLY A 207 14.98 -5.92 -8.51
N TYR A 208 14.60 -4.64 -8.62
CA TYR A 208 13.47 -4.19 -9.42
C TYR A 208 13.52 -4.70 -10.88
N SER A 209 14.65 -4.53 -11.58
CA SER A 209 14.76 -4.81 -13.01
C SER A 209 14.70 -6.29 -13.39
N LYS A 210 14.93 -7.20 -12.44
CA LYS A 210 14.84 -8.65 -12.68
C LYS A 210 13.59 -9.26 -12.06
N ILE A 211 13.26 -8.86 -10.84
CA ILE A 211 12.21 -9.51 -10.03
C ILE A 211 10.81 -9.04 -10.44
N VAL A 212 10.61 -7.74 -10.65
CA VAL A 212 9.26 -7.20 -10.93
C VAL A 212 8.73 -7.68 -12.29
N PRO A 213 9.47 -7.58 -13.41
CA PRO A 213 8.98 -8.08 -14.70
C PRO A 213 8.71 -9.59 -14.68
N ALA A 214 9.51 -10.36 -13.96
CA ALA A 214 9.30 -11.81 -13.82
C ALA A 214 7.96 -12.12 -13.11
N ALA A 215 7.65 -11.42 -12.01
CA ALA A 215 6.39 -11.57 -11.30
C ALA A 215 5.18 -11.15 -12.15
N ILE A 216 5.27 -10.02 -12.85
CA ILE A 216 4.21 -9.52 -13.74
C ILE A 216 3.96 -10.51 -14.88
N LYS A 217 5.03 -10.97 -15.54
CA LYS A 217 4.93 -11.95 -16.63
C LYS A 217 4.24 -13.23 -16.16
N ALA A 218 4.66 -13.80 -15.03
CA ALA A 218 4.06 -15.02 -14.49
C ALA A 218 2.59 -14.84 -14.11
N LEU A 219 2.20 -13.67 -13.60
CA LEU A 219 0.80 -13.33 -13.32
C LEU A 219 -0.04 -13.26 -14.61
N LEU A 220 0.44 -12.57 -15.64
CA LEU A 220 -0.26 -12.43 -16.91
C LEU A 220 -0.42 -13.79 -17.61
N GLU A 221 0.63 -14.62 -17.61
CA GLU A 221 0.56 -16.00 -18.12
C GLU A 221 -0.46 -16.85 -17.35
N LYS A 222 -0.46 -16.78 -16.01
CA LYS A 222 -1.39 -17.53 -15.15
C LYS A 222 -2.85 -17.11 -15.35
N THR A 223 -3.10 -15.83 -15.60
CA THR A 223 -4.46 -15.28 -15.75
C THR A 223 -4.94 -15.27 -17.20
N GLY A 224 -4.05 -15.44 -18.16
CA GLY A 224 -4.34 -15.34 -19.60
C GLY A 224 -4.66 -13.92 -20.07
N VAL A 225 -4.43 -12.90 -19.24
CA VAL A 225 -4.70 -11.50 -19.58
C VAL A 225 -3.52 -10.94 -20.37
N ALA A 226 -3.83 -10.27 -21.49
CA ALA A 226 -2.81 -9.60 -22.29
C ALA A 226 -2.27 -8.35 -21.55
N ALA A 227 -0.96 -8.12 -21.63
CA ALA A 227 -0.33 -6.92 -21.05
C ALA A 227 -0.94 -5.61 -21.59
N SER A 228 -1.38 -5.60 -22.85
CA SER A 228 -2.06 -4.47 -23.49
C SER A 228 -3.43 -4.15 -22.90
N ASP A 229 -4.05 -5.08 -22.18
CA ASP A 229 -5.36 -4.90 -21.56
C ASP A 229 -5.29 -4.21 -20.18
N ILE A 230 -4.08 -4.02 -19.65
CA ILE A 230 -3.88 -3.37 -18.35
C ILE A 230 -4.21 -1.89 -18.49
N ALA A 231 -5.25 -1.46 -17.78
CA ALA A 231 -5.70 -0.07 -17.75
C ALA A 231 -4.91 0.77 -16.73
N HIS A 232 -4.52 0.15 -15.61
CA HIS A 232 -3.75 0.80 -14.55
C HIS A 232 -2.68 -0.17 -14.03
N LEU A 233 -1.42 0.27 -14.06
CA LEU A 233 -0.30 -0.40 -13.42
C LEU A 233 0.11 0.38 -12.17
N ILE A 234 -0.02 -0.25 -11.02
CA ILE A 234 0.44 0.26 -9.73
C ILE A 234 1.76 -0.42 -9.41
N LEU A 235 2.82 0.38 -9.29
CA LEU A 235 4.16 -0.10 -8.97
C LEU A 235 4.92 0.97 -8.17
N PRO A 236 4.85 0.93 -6.82
CA PRO A 236 5.72 1.71 -5.95
C PRO A 236 7.17 1.59 -6.35
N CYS A 237 7.74 2.70 -6.81
CA CYS A 237 9.11 2.75 -7.28
C CYS A 237 9.80 4.05 -6.84
N PRO A 238 10.82 3.98 -5.98
CA PRO A 238 11.55 5.17 -5.55
C PRO A 238 12.49 5.72 -6.65
N PHE A 239 12.74 4.94 -7.71
CA PHE A 239 13.62 5.33 -8.80
C PHE A 239 12.85 6.00 -9.93
N ALA A 240 13.21 7.25 -10.23
CA ALA A 240 12.53 8.03 -11.27
C ALA A 240 12.51 7.29 -12.63
N LYS A 241 11.29 7.12 -13.18
CA LYS A 241 11.00 6.47 -14.48
C LYS A 241 11.34 4.99 -14.59
N LEU A 242 11.82 4.35 -13.51
CA LEU A 242 12.07 2.92 -13.56
C LEU A 242 10.76 2.15 -13.69
N ASP A 243 9.72 2.54 -12.97
CA ASP A 243 8.35 2.04 -13.13
C ASP A 243 7.84 2.00 -14.58
N GLN A 244 8.03 3.09 -15.33
CA GLN A 244 7.69 3.17 -16.77
C GLN A 244 8.56 2.25 -17.63
N THR A 245 9.83 2.10 -17.26
CA THR A 245 10.76 1.18 -17.93
C THR A 245 10.32 -0.27 -17.71
N LEU A 246 9.96 -0.63 -16.47
CA LEU A 246 9.49 -1.98 -16.10
C LEU A 246 8.13 -2.29 -16.72
N ALA A 247 7.25 -1.30 -16.85
CA ALA A 247 5.99 -1.42 -17.59
C ALA A 247 6.27 -1.83 -19.03
N THR A 248 7.16 -1.10 -19.71
CA THR A 248 7.55 -1.37 -21.10
C THR A 248 8.16 -2.77 -21.25
N GLN A 249 9.06 -3.16 -20.34
CA GLN A 249 9.65 -4.51 -20.31
C GLN A 249 8.61 -5.62 -20.10
N SER A 250 7.52 -5.31 -19.40
CA SER A 250 6.41 -6.23 -19.15
C SER A 250 5.34 -6.19 -20.26
N GLY A 251 5.57 -5.44 -21.35
CA GLY A 251 4.62 -5.29 -22.46
C GLY A 251 3.42 -4.39 -22.13
N ILE A 252 3.48 -3.62 -21.05
CA ILE A 252 2.45 -2.68 -20.61
C ILE A 252 2.83 -1.28 -21.10
N ASP A 253 1.85 -0.54 -21.63
CA ASP A 253 2.06 0.86 -22.03
C ASP A 253 2.49 1.70 -20.81
N PRO A 254 3.65 2.39 -20.85
CA PRO A 254 4.14 3.19 -19.73
C PRO A 254 3.18 4.31 -19.31
N ALA A 255 2.26 4.75 -20.18
CA ALA A 255 1.22 5.71 -19.82
C ALA A 255 0.15 5.14 -18.88
N LYS A 256 0.11 3.81 -18.69
CA LYS A 256 -0.79 3.12 -17.74
C LYS A 256 -0.23 3.08 -16.33
N VAL A 257 1.04 3.44 -16.13
CA VAL A 257 1.65 3.54 -14.80
C VAL A 257 0.99 4.66 -14.01
N ARG A 258 0.47 4.34 -12.83
CA ARG A 258 -0.15 5.31 -11.91
C ARG A 258 0.90 6.17 -11.23
N ASP A 259 0.51 7.40 -10.90
CA ASP A 259 1.33 8.30 -10.09
C ASP A 259 1.68 7.63 -8.74
N ASN A 260 2.98 7.60 -8.42
CA ASN A 260 3.54 7.09 -7.17
C ASN A 260 3.18 7.97 -5.96
N LEU A 261 2.48 9.09 -6.14
CA LEU A 261 2.18 10.05 -5.06
C LEU A 261 3.45 10.63 -4.40
N ALA A 262 4.62 10.43 -5.00
CA ALA A 262 5.92 10.75 -4.41
C ALA A 262 6.08 12.25 -4.15
N SER A 263 5.45 13.12 -4.94
CA SER A 263 5.54 14.58 -4.77
C SER A 263 4.72 15.14 -3.60
N HIS A 264 3.78 14.36 -3.05
CA HIS A 264 2.80 14.83 -2.06
C HIS A 264 2.74 13.97 -0.79
N VAL A 265 2.97 12.66 -0.93
CA VAL A 265 2.95 11.69 0.17
C VAL A 265 4.38 11.24 0.45
N GLY A 266 5.13 10.85 -0.59
CA GLY A 266 6.37 10.10 -0.40
C GLY A 266 6.11 8.60 -0.29
N ASP A 267 7.16 7.82 -0.11
CA ASP A 267 7.07 6.36 -0.04
C ASP A 267 6.61 5.91 1.35
N SER A 268 5.38 5.39 1.42
CA SER A 268 4.74 4.90 2.64
C SER A 268 4.86 3.38 2.81
N GLY A 269 5.95 2.80 2.30
CA GLY A 269 6.37 1.43 2.56
C GLY A 269 5.28 0.38 2.31
N ALA A 270 5.00 -0.46 3.32
CA ALA A 270 4.08 -1.59 3.15
C ALA A 270 2.63 -1.19 2.86
N ALA A 271 2.26 0.05 3.18
CA ALA A 271 0.95 0.62 2.85
C ALA A 271 0.90 1.24 1.44
N HIS A 272 2.04 1.46 0.77
CA HIS A 272 2.12 2.35 -0.38
C HIS A 272 1.39 1.82 -1.64
N SER A 273 1.60 0.55 -1.99
CA SER A 273 0.89 -0.05 -3.14
C SER A 273 -0.62 -0.10 -2.92
N LEU A 274 -1.04 -0.36 -1.68
CA LEU A 274 -2.43 -0.35 -1.27
C LEU A 274 -3.04 1.06 -1.30
N LEU A 275 -2.28 2.09 -0.88
CA LEU A 275 -2.66 3.49 -1.01
C LEU A 275 -2.86 3.87 -2.48
N MET A 276 -1.91 3.49 -3.35
CA MET A 276 -2.01 3.70 -4.79
C MET A 276 -3.19 2.95 -5.42
N LEU A 277 -3.54 1.76 -4.90
CA LEU A 277 -4.73 1.01 -5.32
C LEU A 277 -6.03 1.73 -4.96
N ALA A 278 -6.14 2.25 -3.73
CA ALA A 278 -7.27 3.09 -3.34
C ALA A 278 -7.39 4.31 -4.27
N HIS A 279 -6.28 5.00 -4.54
CA HIS A 279 -6.25 6.14 -5.47
C HIS A 279 -6.62 5.77 -6.91
N ALA A 280 -6.25 4.57 -7.39
CA ALA A 280 -6.65 4.09 -8.71
C ALA A 280 -8.17 3.86 -8.77
N LEU A 281 -8.74 3.21 -7.75
CA LEU A 281 -10.16 2.87 -7.68
C LEU A 281 -11.09 4.10 -7.66
N GLU A 282 -10.63 5.25 -7.15
CA GLU A 282 -11.38 6.52 -7.18
C GLU A 282 -11.76 6.97 -8.60
N SER A 283 -10.96 6.61 -9.60
CA SER A 283 -11.11 7.05 -10.99
C SER A 283 -11.26 5.91 -11.99
N ALA A 284 -11.32 4.67 -11.49
CA ALA A 284 -11.40 3.48 -12.33
C ALA A 284 -12.80 3.30 -12.93
N LYS A 285 -12.86 2.74 -14.13
CA LYS A 285 -14.10 2.50 -14.87
C LYS A 285 -14.42 1.00 -14.90
N PRO A 286 -15.71 0.62 -14.97
CA PRO A 286 -16.08 -0.78 -15.18
C PRO A 286 -15.36 -1.39 -16.39
N GLY A 287 -14.77 -2.57 -16.20
CA GLY A 287 -13.94 -3.27 -17.19
C GLY A 287 -12.44 -2.92 -17.15
N ASP A 288 -12.04 -1.88 -16.43
CA ASP A 288 -10.61 -1.57 -16.24
C ASP A 288 -9.91 -2.73 -15.53
N LYS A 289 -8.80 -3.19 -16.11
CA LYS A 289 -7.91 -4.16 -15.45
C LYS A 289 -6.81 -3.41 -14.69
N ILE A 290 -6.77 -3.61 -13.38
CA ILE A 290 -5.79 -2.99 -12.48
C ILE A 290 -4.79 -4.06 -12.06
N LEU A 291 -3.53 -3.87 -12.44
CA LEU A 291 -2.40 -4.68 -11.98
C LEU A 291 -1.67 -3.91 -10.89
N ILE A 292 -1.51 -4.54 -9.73
CA ILE A 292 -0.71 -4.02 -8.62
C ILE A 292 0.48 -4.95 -8.41
N ALA A 293 1.69 -4.37 -8.39
CA ALA A 293 2.92 -5.06 -8.06
C ALA A 293 3.63 -4.33 -6.91
N GLN A 294 4.02 -5.07 -5.87
CA GLN A 294 4.78 -4.54 -4.74
C GLN A 294 6.09 -5.29 -4.60
N PHE A 295 7.20 -4.56 -4.74
CA PHE A 295 8.54 -5.07 -4.48
C PHE A 295 8.87 -5.00 -2.99
N GLY A 296 9.66 -5.97 -2.52
CA GLY A 296 10.26 -5.98 -1.19
C GLY A 296 10.77 -7.38 -0.88
N GLN A 297 12.08 -7.62 -1.05
CA GLN A 297 12.69 -8.94 -0.89
C GLN A 297 11.99 -10.04 -1.74
N GLY A 298 11.76 -9.71 -3.02
CA GLY A 298 10.88 -10.43 -3.95
C GLY A 298 9.74 -9.53 -4.47
N CYS A 299 8.63 -10.09 -4.94
CA CYS A 299 7.51 -9.32 -5.49
C CYS A 299 6.16 -10.05 -5.38
N ASP A 300 5.12 -9.34 -4.98
CA ASP A 300 3.72 -9.77 -5.06
C ASP A 300 3.07 -9.01 -6.21
N ALA A 301 2.42 -9.74 -7.13
CA ALA A 301 1.63 -9.17 -8.21
C ALA A 301 0.18 -9.68 -8.11
N LEU A 302 -0.79 -8.77 -8.14
CA LEU A 302 -2.22 -9.09 -8.12
C LEU A 302 -2.92 -8.40 -9.30
N LEU A 303 -3.97 -9.05 -9.82
CA LEU A 303 -4.76 -8.53 -10.92
C LEU A 303 -6.24 -8.47 -10.54
N PHE A 304 -6.85 -7.31 -10.80
CA PHE A 304 -8.27 -7.08 -10.60
C PHE A 304 -8.95 -6.55 -11.86
N GLU A 305 -10.25 -6.81 -11.98
CA GLU A 305 -11.13 -6.23 -13.00
C GLU A 305 -12.25 -5.45 -12.32
N VAL A 306 -12.35 -4.16 -12.63
CA VAL A 306 -13.31 -3.26 -12.01
C VAL A 306 -14.71 -3.60 -12.51
N THR A 307 -15.66 -3.66 -11.59
CA THR A 307 -17.06 -4.01 -11.87
C THR A 307 -17.95 -2.76 -11.94
N PRO A 308 -19.18 -2.86 -12.45
CA PRO A 308 -20.15 -1.77 -12.40
C PRO A 308 -20.45 -1.24 -10.98
N THR A 309 -20.32 -2.09 -9.95
CA THR A 309 -20.57 -1.74 -8.54
C THR A 309 -19.68 -0.61 -8.02
N ILE A 310 -18.54 -0.33 -8.68
CA ILE A 310 -17.67 0.79 -8.29
C ILE A 310 -18.41 2.14 -8.29
N ALA A 311 -19.45 2.29 -9.11
CA ALA A 311 -20.25 3.52 -9.17
C ALA A 311 -21.06 3.79 -7.89
N ASP A 312 -21.32 2.76 -7.09
CA ASP A 312 -22.16 2.84 -5.89
C ASP A 312 -21.38 3.28 -4.65
N ILE A 313 -20.04 3.29 -4.72
CA ILE A 313 -19.19 3.60 -3.57
C ILE A 313 -18.68 5.04 -3.64
N LYS A 314 -18.83 5.77 -2.54
CA LYS A 314 -18.25 7.11 -2.35
C LYS A 314 -17.36 7.08 -1.13
N ARG A 315 -16.08 7.39 -1.32
CA ARG A 315 -15.06 7.41 -0.28
C ARG A 315 -14.36 8.75 -0.30
N SER A 316 -13.87 9.20 0.85
CA SER A 316 -12.97 10.35 0.88
C SER A 316 -11.68 9.98 0.14
N GLY A 317 -11.17 8.78 0.41
CA GLY A 317 -10.03 8.21 -0.28
C GLY A 317 -8.75 9.01 -0.08
N VAL A 318 -7.81 8.79 -0.99
CA VAL A 318 -6.53 9.49 -1.07
C VAL A 318 -6.77 10.94 -1.46
N SER A 319 -7.58 11.21 -2.47
CA SER A 319 -7.85 12.59 -2.93
C SER A 319 -8.45 13.45 -1.83
N GLY A 320 -9.42 12.93 -1.08
CA GLY A 320 -10.01 13.63 0.06
C GLY A 320 -9.01 13.83 1.20
N SER A 321 -8.19 12.83 1.51
CA SER A 321 -7.13 12.97 2.51
C SER A 321 -6.08 14.04 2.12
N LEU A 322 -5.69 14.10 0.85
CA LEU A 322 -4.77 15.12 0.34
C LEU A 322 -5.38 16.54 0.36
N ALA A 323 -6.70 16.65 0.20
CA ALA A 323 -7.41 17.93 0.25
C ALA A 323 -7.57 18.49 1.68
N ARG A 324 -7.45 17.66 2.73
CA ARG A 324 -7.64 18.05 4.15
C ARG A 324 -6.39 18.64 4.85
N ARG A 325 -5.36 19.00 4.08
CA ARG A 325 -4.11 19.59 4.58
C ARG A 325 -4.29 21.03 5.07
#